data_AF-A0A3D2WB32-F1
#
_entry.id   AF-A0A3D2WB32-F1
#
_cell.length_a   1.000
_cell.length_b   1.000
_cell.length_c   1.000
_cell.angle_alpha   90.00
_cell.angle_beta   90.00
_cell.angle_gamma   90.00
#
_symmetry.space_group_name_H-M   'P 1'
#
loop_
_entity.id
_entity.type
_entity.pdbx_description
1 polymer ?
#
loop_
_entity_poly.entity_id
_entity_poly.type
_entity_poly.pdbx_seq_one_letter_code
_entity_poly.pdbx_strand_id
1 'polypeptide(L)'
;NIQQAFQALRAELEAYSPELGTAPFCVVLTKTDLLPPDAEFPKFQAEGAWAVFGVSSSTNRGLDELLIALWKESRPSEELTGDGGDQAWVP
;
A
#
# COMPACT_ATOMS: atom_id res chain seq x y z
N ASN A 1 -3.20 -17.09 12.76
CA ASN A 1 -2.66 -17.55 11.46
C ASN A 1 -2.81 -16.40 10.48
N ILE A 2 -1.70 -15.83 9.99
CA ILE A 2 -1.71 -14.61 9.16
C ILE A 2 -2.43 -14.81 7.82
N GLN A 3 -2.33 -16.01 7.21
CA GLN A 3 -2.98 -16.30 5.94
C GLN A 3 -4.51 -16.23 6.06
N GLN A 4 -5.06 -16.77 7.15
CA GLN A 4 -6.50 -16.75 7.40
C GLN A 4 -6.99 -15.32 7.66
N ALA A 5 -6.23 -14.51 8.40
CA ALA A 5 -6.58 -13.11 8.66
C ALA A 5 -6.58 -12.29 7.37
N PHE A 6 -5.57 -12.49 6.50
CA PHE A 6 -5.52 -11.84 5.19
C PHE A 6 -6.74 -12.19 4.33
N GLN A 7 -7.06 -13.47 4.20
CA GLN A 7 -8.19 -13.93 3.38
C GLN A 7 -9.54 -13.44 3.93
N ALA A 8 -9.71 -13.42 5.25
CA ALA A 8 -10.92 -12.89 5.89
C ALA A 8 -11.11 -11.39 5.59
N LEU A 9 -10.07 -10.56 5.75
CA LEU A 9 -10.13 -9.14 5.45
C LEU A 9 -10.43 -8.87 3.97
N ARG A 10 -9.84 -9.65 3.06
CA ARG A 10 -10.13 -9.53 1.62
C ARG A 10 -11.57 -9.89 1.29
N ALA A 11 -12.11 -10.95 1.88
CA ALA A 11 -13.51 -11.34 1.71
C ALA A 11 -14.47 -10.29 2.30
N GLU A 12 -14.14 -9.69 3.45
CA GLU A 12 -14.93 -8.60 4.04
C GLU A 12 -14.94 -7.34 3.16
N LEU A 13 -13.80 -6.96 2.59
CA LEU A 13 -13.70 -5.82 1.68
C LEU A 13 -14.53 -6.04 0.40
N GLU A 14 -14.44 -7.21 -0.21
CA GLU A 14 -15.24 -7.57 -1.39
C GLU A 14 -16.74 -7.55 -1.10
N ALA A 15 -17.14 -8.08 0.07
CA ALA A 15 -18.54 -8.08 0.49
C ALA A 15 -19.08 -6.67 0.80
N TYR A 16 -18.21 -5.76 1.24
CA TYR A 16 -18.57 -4.37 1.53
C TYR A 16 -18.70 -3.52 0.27
N SER A 17 -17.71 -3.57 -0.63
CA SER A 17 -17.75 -2.92 -1.95
C SER A 17 -16.84 -3.67 -2.94
N PRO A 18 -17.40 -4.14 -4.08
CA PRO A 18 -16.61 -4.75 -5.15
C PRO A 18 -15.53 -3.80 -5.73
N GLU A 19 -15.78 -2.48 -5.68
CA GLU A 19 -14.80 -1.48 -6.15
C GLU A 19 -13.57 -1.47 -5.25
N LEU A 20 -13.75 -1.58 -3.92
CA LEU A 20 -12.64 -1.70 -2.96
C LEU A 20 -11.94 -3.06 -3.05
N GLY A 21 -12.67 -4.12 -3.39
CA GLY A 21 -12.12 -5.44 -3.65
C GLY A 21 -11.13 -5.46 -4.83
N THR A 22 -11.39 -4.67 -5.87
CA THR A 22 -10.55 -4.59 -7.08
C THR A 22 -9.47 -3.52 -7.04
N ALA A 23 -9.52 -2.58 -6.09
CA ALA A 23 -8.54 -1.51 -5.98
C ALA A 23 -7.11 -2.05 -5.72
N PRO A 24 -6.07 -1.44 -6.33
CA PRO A 24 -4.67 -1.77 -6.02
C PRO A 24 -4.37 -1.58 -4.54
N PHE A 25 -3.74 -2.57 -3.91
CA PHE A 25 -3.47 -2.54 -2.46
C PHE A 25 -2.09 -3.10 -2.12
N CYS A 26 -1.54 -2.66 -1.00
CA CYS A 26 -0.37 -3.26 -0.36
C CYS A 26 -0.73 -3.86 1.00
N VAL A 27 0.09 -4.77 1.50
CA VAL A 27 -0.03 -5.28 2.88
C VAL A 27 1.02 -4.62 3.76
N VAL A 28 0.60 -4.14 4.93
CA VAL A 28 1.50 -3.53 5.91
C VAL A 28 1.50 -4.35 7.20
N LEU A 29 2.60 -5.03 7.46
CA LEU A 29 2.88 -5.69 8.73
C LEU A 29 3.31 -4.64 9.75
N THR A 30 2.42 -4.32 10.68
CA THR A 30 2.66 -3.31 11.70
C THR A 30 3.25 -3.92 12.98
N LYS A 31 3.81 -3.06 13.84
CA LYS A 31 4.40 -3.44 15.14
C LYS A 31 5.57 -4.40 15.03
N THR A 32 6.42 -4.20 14.02
CA THR A 32 7.61 -5.02 13.79
C THR A 32 8.64 -4.91 14.93
N ASP A 33 8.54 -3.90 15.79
CA ASP A 33 9.33 -3.74 17.01
C ASP A 33 9.10 -4.84 18.06
N LEU A 34 7.97 -5.57 17.98
CA LEU A 34 7.71 -6.72 18.85
C LEU A 34 8.47 -7.98 18.40
N LEU A 35 9.02 -7.96 17.18
CA LEU A 35 9.85 -9.03 16.67
C LEU A 35 11.31 -8.81 17.09
N PRO A 36 12.07 -9.88 17.36
CA PRO A 36 13.52 -9.79 17.48
C PRO A 36 14.13 -9.12 16.24
N PRO A 37 15.26 -8.39 16.39
CA PRO A 37 15.87 -7.63 15.30
C PRO A 37 16.23 -8.47 14.05
N ASP A 38 16.51 -9.76 14.25
CA ASP A 38 16.87 -10.71 13.17
C ASP A 38 15.73 -11.67 12.79
N ALA A 39 14.52 -11.44 13.32
CA ALA A 39 13.39 -12.31 13.01
C ALA A 39 12.86 -12.02 11.61
N GLU A 40 12.72 -13.07 10.82
CA GLU A 40 12.02 -13.00 9.53
C GLU A 40 10.56 -12.62 9.75
N PHE A 41 10.02 -11.81 8.83
CA PHE A 41 8.59 -11.55 8.81
C PHE A 41 7.81 -12.85 8.57
N PRO A 42 6.60 -12.97 9.14
CA PRO A 42 5.75 -14.13 8.90
C PRO A 42 5.51 -14.31 7.40
N LYS A 43 5.84 -15.49 6.89
CA LYS A 43 5.67 -15.84 5.47
C LYS A 43 4.19 -16.15 5.20
N PHE A 44 3.60 -15.46 4.22
CA PHE A 44 2.23 -15.67 3.77
C PHE A 44 2.09 -15.29 2.31
N GLN A 45 1.00 -15.72 1.67
CA GLN A 45 0.70 -15.42 0.28
C GLN A 45 -0.19 -14.16 0.25
N ALA A 46 0.43 -13.02 -0.08
CA ALA A 46 -0.23 -11.72 -0.26
C ALA A 46 -0.67 -11.55 -1.73
N GLU A 47 -1.49 -12.47 -2.23
CA GLU A 47 -1.92 -12.47 -3.63
C GLU A 47 -2.69 -11.18 -3.99
N GLY A 48 -2.35 -10.58 -5.13
CA GLY A 48 -2.94 -9.30 -5.58
C GLY A 48 -2.35 -8.06 -4.91
N ALA A 49 -1.54 -8.21 -3.86
CA ALA A 49 -0.83 -7.07 -3.28
C ALA A 49 0.36 -6.70 -4.15
N TRP A 50 0.54 -5.41 -4.44
CA TRP A 50 1.69 -4.94 -5.21
C TRP A 50 2.98 -4.90 -4.36
N ALA A 51 2.86 -4.82 -3.03
CA ALA A 51 3.99 -4.95 -2.10
C ALA A 51 3.55 -5.35 -0.70
N VAL A 52 4.52 -5.82 0.09
CA VAL A 52 4.39 -6.08 1.53
C VAL A 52 5.45 -5.26 2.28
N PHE A 53 5.02 -4.44 3.24
CA PHE A 53 5.90 -3.59 4.05
C PHE A 53 5.92 -4.03 5.51
N GLY A 54 7.08 -3.97 6.15
CA GLY A 54 7.21 -4.12 7.59
C GLY A 54 7.47 -2.78 8.26
N VAL A 55 6.56 -2.31 9.12
CA VAL A 55 6.68 -1.01 9.77
C VAL A 55 6.45 -1.07 11.27
N SER A 56 7.08 -0.15 11.98
CA SER A 56 6.79 0.13 13.39
C SER A 56 6.56 1.62 13.53
N SER A 57 5.30 1.99 13.78
CA SER A 57 4.91 3.37 14.05
C SER A 57 5.56 3.89 15.34
N SER A 58 5.65 3.06 16.38
CA SER A 58 6.25 3.41 17.67
C SER A 58 7.75 3.71 17.60
N THR A 59 8.48 3.07 16.68
CA THR A 59 9.92 3.27 16.49
C THR A 59 10.28 4.04 15.22
N ASN A 60 9.27 4.52 14.49
CA ASN A 60 9.40 5.19 13.19
C ASN A 60 10.25 4.40 12.17
N ARG A 61 10.15 3.08 12.18
CA ARG A 61 10.89 2.20 11.25
C ARG A 61 10.02 1.81 10.06
N GLY A 62 10.59 1.88 8.86
CA GLY A 62 9.94 1.47 7.60
C GLY A 62 8.84 2.42 7.10
N LEU A 63 8.55 3.51 7.82
CA LEU A 63 7.52 4.47 7.42
C LEU A 63 7.93 5.30 6.21
N ASP A 64 9.19 5.74 6.12
CA ASP A 64 9.67 6.51 4.95
C ASP A 64 9.53 5.70 3.65
N GLU A 65 9.95 4.44 3.66
CA GLU A 65 9.84 3.54 2.50
C GLU A 65 8.38 3.31 2.10
N LEU A 66 7.50 3.09 3.09
CA LEU A 66 6.07 2.94 2.87
C LEU A 66 5.45 4.20 2.24
N LEU A 67 5.78 5.39 2.76
CA LEU A 67 5.25 6.66 2.26
C LEU A 67 5.73 6.94 0.83
N ILE A 68 7.00 6.68 0.52
CA ILE A 68 7.55 6.82 -0.83
C ILE A 68 6.84 5.88 -1.79
N ALA A 69 6.59 4.63 -1.39
CA ALA A 69 5.91 3.65 -2.24
C ALA A 69 4.44 4.04 -2.48
N LEU A 70 3.71 4.42 -1.43
CA LEU A 70 2.34 4.90 -1.55
C LEU A 70 2.25 6.15 -2.43
N TRP A 71 3.19 7.08 -2.30
CA TRP A 71 3.22 8.28 -3.13
C TRP A 71 3.41 7.95 -4.62
N LYS A 72 4.25 6.95 -4.94
CA LYS A 72 4.43 6.47 -6.32
C LYS A 72 3.18 5.79 -6.87
N GLU A 73 2.55 4.93 -6.07
CA GLU A 73 1.40 4.13 -6.50
C GLU A 73 0.09 4.94 -6.56
N SER A 74 -0.06 5.93 -5.68
CA SER A 74 -1.27 6.78 -5.61
C SER A 74 -1.35 7.82 -6.71
N ARG A 75 -0.26 8.07 -7.44
CA ARG A 75 -0.31 8.89 -8.64
C ARG A 75 -1.13 8.11 -9.66
N PRO A 76 -2.32 8.58 -10.08
CA PRO A 76 -2.93 8.02 -11.28
C PRO A 76 -1.85 8.11 -12.35
N SER A 77 -1.67 7.06 -13.15
CA SER A 77 -0.84 7.13 -14.36
C SER A 77 -1.11 8.48 -14.98
N GLU A 78 -0.15 9.40 -14.89
CA GLU A 78 -0.19 10.62 -15.67
C GLU A 78 -0.11 10.10 -17.10
N GLU A 79 -1.27 9.84 -17.71
CA GLU A 79 -1.40 10.07 -19.13
C GLU A 79 -0.84 11.47 -19.30
N LEU A 80 0.38 11.51 -19.84
CA LEU A 80 0.98 12.69 -20.43
C LEU A 80 0.00 13.17 -21.51
N THR A 81 -1.08 13.83 -21.11
CA THR A 81 -1.77 14.79 -21.94
C THR A 81 -0.82 15.97 -22.01
N GLY A 82 0.17 15.81 -22.87
CA GLY A 82 0.82 16.94 -23.50
C GLY A 82 -0.25 17.69 -24.27
N ASP A 83 -0.89 18.64 -23.61
CA ASP A 83 -1.42 19.82 -24.27
C ASP A 83 -0.96 21.02 -23.44
N GLY A 84 0.28 21.44 -23.73
CA GLY A 84 0.78 22.76 -23.37
C GLY A 84 0.00 23.81 -24.15
N GLY A 85 -1.25 24.04 -23.76
CA GLY A 85 -1.99 25.22 -24.15
C GLY A 85 -1.42 26.41 -23.40
N ASP A 86 -0.48 27.12 -24.03
CA ASP A 86 -0.12 28.50 -23.72
C ASP A 86 -1.40 29.34 -23.61
N GLN A 87 -1.94 29.48 -22.40
CA GLN A 87 -2.86 30.56 -22.09
C GLN A 87 -2.18 31.48 -21.09
N ALA A 88 -1.33 32.35 -21.66
CA ALA A 88 -0.80 33.51 -20.99
C ALA A 88 -1.95 34.28 -20.33
N TRP A 89 -1.93 34.30 -19.00
CA TRP A 89 -2.82 35.13 -18.20
C TRP A 89 -2.60 36.59 -18.57
N VAL A 90 -3.66 37.27 -19.02
CA VAL A 90 -3.68 38.71 -19.26
C VAL A 90 -4.53 39.34 -18.13
N PRO A 91 -4.01 40.36 -17.43
CA PRO A 91 -4.61 40.89 -16.20
C PRO A 91 -6.01 41.51 -16.37
#